data_AF-A0A2V9RIX9-F1
#
_entry.id   AF-A0A2V9RIX9-F1
#
_cell.length_a   1.000
_cell.length_b   1.000
_cell.length_c   1.000
_cell.angle_alpha   90.00
_cell.angle_beta   90.00
_cell.angle_gamma   90.00
#
_symmetry.space_group_name_H-M   'P 1'
#
loop_
_entity.id
_entity.type
_entity.pdbx_description
1 polymer ?
#
loop_
_entity_poly.entity_id
_entity_poly.type
_entity_poly.pdbx_seq_one_letter_code
_entity_poly.pdbx_strand_id
1 'polypeptide(L)'
;MIPLSFLFTSQVLWMLGLILLAVLIIPSFRVIGPTEVGLLTKRFSGKKLSENNPIAFNDEAGYQADLLMPGLRWKSWILYRVDKFPWVQVP
;
A
#
# COMPACT_ATOMS: atom_id res chain seq x y z
N MET A 1 16.64 -5.00 -42.40
CA MET A 1 16.16 -3.66 -42.02
C MET A 1 15.00 -3.85 -41.05
N ILE A 2 15.11 -3.35 -39.81
CA ILE A 2 14.00 -3.44 -38.84
C ILE A 2 12.91 -2.47 -39.31
N PRO A 3 11.65 -2.90 -39.46
CA PRO A 3 10.59 -2.02 -39.91
C PRO A 3 10.34 -0.93 -38.86
N LEU A 4 10.17 0.32 -39.32
CA LEU A 4 9.96 1.49 -38.46
C LEU A 4 8.75 1.31 -37.53
N SER A 5 7.73 0.56 -37.96
CA SER A 5 6.56 0.18 -37.14
C SER A 5 6.92 -0.62 -35.88
N PHE A 6 7.96 -1.45 -35.92
CA PHE A 6 8.40 -2.23 -34.76
C PHE A 6 9.00 -1.36 -33.66
N LEU A 7 9.71 -0.29 -34.05
CA LEU A 7 10.24 0.70 -33.09
C LEU A 7 9.09 1.44 -32.41
N PHE A 8 8.06 1.86 -33.16
CA PHE A 8 6.88 2.52 -32.57
C PHE A 8 6.12 1.61 -31.59
N THR A 9 5.86 0.35 -31.95
CA THR A 9 5.15 -0.60 -31.07
C THR A 9 5.92 -0.86 -29.77
N SER A 10 7.24 -1.03 -29.85
CA SER A 10 8.06 -1.26 -28.66
C SER A 10 8.08 -0.05 -27.72
N GLN A 11 8.16 1.18 -28.25
CA GLN A 11 8.08 2.40 -27.43
C GLN A 11 6.72 2.53 -26.72
N VAL A 12 5.63 2.20 -27.40
CA VAL A 12 4.28 2.20 -26.78
C VAL A 12 4.20 1.16 -25.66
N LEU A 13 4.74 -0.04 -25.85
CA LEU A 13 4.80 -1.08 -24.80
C LEU A 13 5.60 -0.61 -23.58
N TRP A 14 6.76 0.01 -23.79
CA TRP A 14 7.57 0.56 -22.71
C TRP A 14 6.84 1.67 -21.95
N MET A 15 6.17 2.58 -22.69
CA MET A 15 5.38 3.65 -22.09
C MET A 15 4.23 3.10 -21.23
N LEU A 16 3.50 2.09 -21.73
CA LEU A 16 2.45 1.42 -20.96
C LEU A 16 3.00 0.73 -19.70
N GLY A 17 4.14 0.06 -19.81
CA GLY A 17 4.82 -0.56 -18.68
C GLY A 17 5.24 0.45 -17.62
N LEU A 18 5.80 1.59 -18.02
CA LEU A 18 6.18 2.68 -17.11
C LEU A 18 4.97 3.31 -16.42
N ILE A 19 3.88 3.53 -17.14
CA ILE A 19 2.63 4.05 -16.56
C ILE A 19 2.08 3.07 -15.53
N LEU A 20 2.04 1.77 -15.86
CA LEU A 20 1.58 0.75 -14.93
C LEU A 20 2.46 0.73 -13.67
N LEU A 21 3.78 0.79 -13.83
CA LEU A 21 4.71 0.83 -12.71
C LEU A 21 4.50 2.08 -11.84
N ALA A 22 4.30 3.24 -12.44
CA ALA A 22 4.02 4.48 -11.72
C ALA A 22 2.72 4.38 -10.90
N VAL A 23 1.66 3.81 -11.47
CA VAL A 23 0.38 3.56 -10.79
C VAL A 23 0.53 2.60 -9.60
N LEU A 24 1.47 1.65 -9.66
CA LEU A 24 1.74 0.74 -8.55
C LEU A 24 2.57 1.40 -7.44
N ILE A 25 3.58 2.18 -7.80
CA ILE A 25 4.58 2.71 -6.86
C ILE A 25 4.11 4.00 -6.19
N ILE A 26 3.61 4.97 -6.94
CA ILE A 26 3.26 6.30 -6.43
C ILE A 26 2.28 6.24 -5.23
N PRO A 27 1.13 5.55 -5.31
CA PRO A 27 0.21 5.44 -4.17
C PRO A 27 0.71 4.57 -3.02
N SER A 28 1.82 3.83 -3.20
CA SER A 28 2.42 3.03 -2.13
C SER A 28 3.22 3.89 -1.13
N PHE A 29 3.59 5.10 -1.50
CA PHE A 29 4.17 6.07 -0.57
C PHE A 29 3.07 6.78 0.21
N ARG A 30 3.15 6.71 1.54
CA ARG A 30 2.22 7.35 2.47
C ARG A 30 3.01 8.24 3.42
N VAL A 31 2.60 9.49 3.54
CA VAL A 31 3.11 10.41 4.56
C VAL A 31 2.10 10.48 5.69
N ILE A 32 2.55 10.16 6.91
CA ILE A 32 1.76 10.21 8.14
C ILE A 32 2.21 11.45 8.91
N GLY A 33 1.24 12.29 9.29
CA GLY A 33 1.51 13.53 10.02
C GLY A 33 2.10 13.30 11.41
N PRO A 34 2.82 14.28 11.99
CA PRO A 34 3.45 14.16 13.31
C PRO A 34 2.45 13.93 14.45
N THR A 35 1.21 14.38 14.28
CA THR A 35 0.10 14.22 15.23
C THR A 35 -0.86 13.11 14.82
N GLU A 36 -0.47 12.22 13.89
CA GLU A 36 -1.29 11.12 13.39
C GLU A 36 -0.61 9.75 13.62
N VAL A 37 -1.41 8.71 13.76
CA VAL A 37 -1.00 7.31 13.60
C VAL A 37 -1.59 6.76 12.32
N GLY A 38 -0.82 5.94 11.59
CA GLY A 38 -1.36 5.14 10.50
C GLY A 38 -1.79 3.77 11.01
N LEU A 39 -3.08 3.47 11.00
CA LEU A 39 -3.59 2.13 11.23
C LEU A 39 -3.38 1.29 9.96
N LEU A 40 -2.64 0.20 10.09
CA LEU A 40 -2.41 -0.74 8.99
C LEU A 40 -3.51 -1.81 8.97
N THR A 41 -4.18 -1.97 7.85
CA THR A 41 -5.17 -3.03 7.62
C THR A 41 -4.76 -3.87 6.43
N LYS A 42 -4.70 -5.20 6.59
CA LYS A 42 -4.31 -6.12 5.53
C LYS A 42 -5.53 -6.57 4.74
N ARG A 43 -5.56 -6.27 3.44
CA ARG A 43 -6.67 -6.59 2.54
C ARG A 43 -6.67 -8.06 2.14
N PHE A 44 -5.48 -8.61 1.90
CA PHE A 44 -5.30 -10.00 1.47
C PHE A 44 -4.25 -10.67 2.34
N SER A 45 -4.63 -11.79 2.95
CA SER A 45 -3.72 -12.69 3.64
C SER A 45 -4.12 -14.13 3.34
N GLY A 46 -3.12 -15.03 3.32
CA GLY A 46 -3.35 -16.47 3.27
C GLY A 46 -3.95 -17.02 4.57
N LYS A 47 -3.97 -16.22 5.65
CA LYS A 47 -4.55 -16.59 6.94
C LYS A 47 -5.81 -15.78 7.21
N LYS A 48 -6.87 -16.47 7.62
CA LYS A 48 -8.13 -15.86 8.03
C LYS A 48 -8.04 -15.41 9.49
N LEU A 49 -8.69 -14.30 9.78
CA LEU A 49 -8.88 -13.80 11.12
C LEU A 49 -9.70 -14.79 11.95
N SER A 50 -9.34 -14.96 13.22
CA SER A 50 -10.18 -15.71 14.17
C SER A 50 -11.55 -15.05 14.31
N GLU A 51 -12.62 -15.83 14.31
CA GLU A 51 -14.02 -15.36 14.31
C GLU A 51 -14.36 -14.46 15.51
N ASN A 52 -13.60 -14.56 16.60
CA ASN A 52 -13.87 -13.85 17.85
C ASN A 52 -12.99 -12.60 18.06
N ASN A 53 -12.18 -12.19 17.08
CA ASN A 53 -11.31 -11.03 17.26
C ASN A 53 -11.26 -10.14 16.02
N PRO A 54 -11.65 -8.86 16.10
CA PRO A 54 -11.54 -7.93 14.97
C PRO A 54 -10.09 -7.50 14.67
N ILE A 55 -9.13 -7.78 15.56
CA ILE A 55 -7.72 -7.42 15.43
C ILE A 55 -6.92 -8.62 14.92
N ALA A 56 -6.23 -8.43 13.80
CA ALA A 56 -5.33 -9.40 13.20
C ALA A 56 -4.04 -9.53 14.01
N PHE A 57 -3.78 -10.74 14.48
CA PHE A 57 -2.51 -11.16 15.01
C PHE A 57 -1.76 -11.95 13.94
N ASN A 58 -0.44 -11.74 13.81
CA ASN A 58 0.42 -12.58 12.97
C ASN A 58 0.04 -12.67 11.47
N ASP A 59 0.04 -11.52 10.78
CA ASP A 59 -0.10 -11.42 9.32
C ASP A 59 -1.45 -11.85 8.74
N GLU A 60 -2.50 -11.95 9.56
CA GLU A 60 -3.88 -12.25 9.15
C GLU A 60 -4.56 -11.09 8.42
N ALA A 61 -5.64 -11.38 7.67
CA ALA A 61 -6.45 -10.33 7.03
C ALA A 61 -7.33 -9.64 8.08
N GLY A 62 -7.33 -8.30 8.13
CA GLY A 62 -8.05 -7.53 9.14
C GLY A 62 -7.29 -6.30 9.62
N TYR A 63 -7.78 -5.67 10.69
CA TYR A 63 -7.09 -4.57 11.37
C TYR A 63 -5.84 -5.11 12.03
N GLN A 64 -4.68 -4.84 11.46
CA GLN A 64 -3.43 -5.30 12.06
C GLN A 64 -3.14 -4.44 13.28
N ALA A 65 -2.67 -5.05 14.37
CA ALA A 65 -2.27 -4.34 15.57
C ALA A 65 -1.05 -3.40 15.37
N ASP A 66 -0.53 -3.30 14.15
CA ASP A 66 0.62 -2.47 13.80
C ASP A 66 0.16 -1.03 13.51
N LEU A 67 0.69 -0.10 14.31
CA LEU A 67 0.52 1.34 14.13
C LEU A 67 1.78 1.91 13.50
N LEU A 68 1.63 2.50 12.33
CA LEU A 68 2.69 3.22 11.67
C LEU A 68 2.88 4.57 12.36
N MET A 69 4.08 4.76 12.93
CA MET A 69 4.49 6.05 13.50
C MET A 69 4.59 7.12 12.39
N PRO A 70 4.47 8.41 12.75
CA PRO A 70 4.66 9.53 11.84
C PRO A 70 5.89 9.43 10.94
N GLY A 71 5.79 9.97 9.73
CA GLY A 71 6.87 9.99 8.74
C GLY A 71 6.50 9.41 7.38
N LEU A 72 7.51 9.27 6.51
CA LEU A 72 7.36 8.65 5.20
C LEU A 72 7.41 7.13 5.34
N ARG A 73 6.32 6.47 4.95
CA ARG A 73 6.19 5.01 4.97
C ARG A 73 5.93 4.49 3.57
N TRP A 74 6.46 3.30 3.30
CA TRP A 74 6.17 2.55 2.08
C TRP A 74 5.38 1.30 2.40
N LYS A 75 4.16 1.20 1.85
CA LYS A 75 3.28 0.02 1.95
C LYS A 75 2.51 -0.12 0.65
N SER A 76 2.50 -1.33 0.09
CA SER A 76 1.78 -1.59 -1.15
C SER A 76 0.27 -1.41 -0.94
N TRP A 77 -0.32 -0.46 -1.66
CA TRP A 77 -1.75 -0.12 -1.53
C TRP A 77 -2.70 -1.25 -1.96
N ILE A 78 -2.20 -2.21 -2.76
CA ILE A 78 -2.93 -3.40 -3.21
C ILE A 78 -3.13 -4.39 -2.05
N LEU A 79 -2.10 -4.60 -1.24
CA LEU A 79 -2.13 -5.57 -0.15
C LEU A 79 -2.60 -4.94 1.17
N TYR A 80 -2.32 -3.65 1.36
CA TYR A 80 -2.55 -2.96 2.61
C TYR A 80 -3.40 -1.69 2.40
N ARG A 81 -4.25 -1.40 3.38
CA ARG A 81 -4.88 -0.10 3.57
C ARG A 81 -4.21 0.57 4.76
N VAL A 82 -3.89 1.85 4.62
CA VAL A 82 -3.35 2.67 5.71
C VAL A 82 -4.34 3.79 5.95
N ASP A 83 -5.02 3.74 7.08
CA ASP A 83 -5.98 4.77 7.51
C ASP A 83 -5.32 5.64 8.58
N LYS A 84 -5.47 6.96 8.51
CA LYS A 84 -4.81 7.88 9.45
C LYS A 84 -5.78 8.34 10.53
N PHE A 85 -5.32 8.34 11.76
CA PHE A 85 -6.09 8.77 12.93
C PHE A 85 -5.27 9.75 13.77
N PRO A 86 -5.91 10.75 14.41
CA PRO A 86 -5.22 11.68 15.29
C PRO A 86 -4.71 10.96 16.55
N TRP A 87 -3.54 11.37 17.04
CA TRP A 87 -3.08 10.98 18.38
C TRP A 87 -3.95 11.64 19.44
N VAL A 88 -4.50 10.84 20.36
CA VAL A 88 -5.17 11.34 21.56
C VAL A 88 -4.18 11.26 22.72
N GLN A 89 -3.89 12.41 23.32
CA GLN A 89 -3.11 12.48 24.57
C GLN A 89 -4.08 12.39 25.75
N VAL A 90 -3.89 11.40 26.62
CA VAL A 90 -4.62 11.29 27.88
C VAL A 90 -3.71 11.85 28.98
N PRO A 91 -4.14 12.89 29.73
CA PRO A 91 -3.35 13.51 30.79
C PRO A 91 -3.23 12.65 32.06
#